data_AF-A0A1B7MGC7-F1
#
_entry.id   AF-A0A1B7MGC7-F1
#
_cell.length_a   1.000
_cell.length_b   1.000
_cell.length_c   1.000
_cell.angle_alpha   90.00
_cell.angle_beta   90.00
_cell.angle_gamma   90.00
#
_symmetry.space_group_name_H-M   'P 1'
#
loop_
_entity.id
_entity.type
_entity.pdbx_description
1 polymer ?
#
loop_
_entity_poly.entity_id
_entity_poly.type
_entity_poly.pdbx_seq_one_letter_code
_entity_poly.pdbx_strand_id
1 'polypeptide(L)'
;MPGTTLPPFPDDVRTHPLLIIDYQLIKAGDKDEENRLWKAATTIGFWYLKNHGTDQEVSDMFEMGAETMALPFEERMKFEQGDEGKNLDTAEFINVSKDDALAYPQVVHRTYPSTVNARMENTITPFVRKALAVNYVLLNIFNEKLGLPQGTLERLHTMEEHSGSEARCIRNPPPQVKEAAENPAIGAHTDFGSL
;
A
#
# COMPACT_ATOMS: atom_id res chain seq x y z
N MET A 1 8.48 -21.38 11.45
CA MET A 1 9.59 -21.20 10.48
C MET A 1 10.90 -21.38 11.24
N PRO A 2 11.73 -22.40 10.96
CA PRO A 2 13.06 -22.52 11.57
C PRO A 2 13.87 -21.27 11.24
N GLY A 3 14.48 -20.66 12.24
CA GLY A 3 15.07 -19.33 12.18
C GLY A 3 16.21 -19.22 11.18
N THR A 4 15.95 -18.56 10.06
CA THR A 4 16.99 -18.02 9.20
C THR A 4 17.58 -16.80 9.92
N THR A 5 18.71 -16.95 10.60
CA THR A 5 19.51 -15.81 11.06
C THR A 5 20.01 -15.06 9.83
N LEU A 6 19.38 -13.93 9.53
CA LEU A 6 19.84 -13.00 8.51
C LEU A 6 21.13 -12.31 9.00
N PRO A 7 22.09 -12.01 8.11
CA PRO A 7 23.27 -11.23 8.49
C PRO A 7 22.85 -9.83 8.99
N PRO A 8 23.65 -9.18 9.87
CA PRO A 8 23.40 -7.79 10.25
C PRO A 8 23.46 -6.89 9.02
N PHE A 9 22.75 -5.76 9.08
CA PHE A 9 22.83 -4.75 8.02
C PHE A 9 24.28 -4.21 7.92
N PRO A 10 24.84 -4.04 6.71
CA PRO A 10 26.22 -3.59 6.56
C PRO A 10 26.45 -2.15 7.08
N ASP A 11 27.56 -1.93 7.77
CA ASP A 11 27.94 -0.60 8.32
C ASP A 11 28.57 0.33 7.28
N ASP A 12 28.90 -0.18 6.09
CA ASP A 12 29.59 0.53 5.00
C ASP A 12 28.65 1.06 3.90
N VAL A 13 27.34 0.88 4.08
CA VAL A 13 26.31 1.35 3.13
C VAL A 13 25.75 2.70 3.60
N ARG A 14 25.72 3.69 2.71
CA ARG A 14 25.12 5.00 2.99
C ARG A 14 23.62 4.83 3.28
N THR A 15 23.17 5.26 4.46
CA THR A 15 21.76 5.31 4.82
C THR A 15 21.21 6.73 4.79
N HIS A 16 19.89 6.87 4.68
CA HIS A 16 19.18 8.13 4.90
C HIS A 16 18.19 7.95 6.05
N PRO A 17 18.16 8.84 7.05
CA PRO A 17 17.27 8.69 8.20
C PRO A 17 15.84 9.12 7.83
N LEU A 18 15.00 8.15 7.50
CA LEU A 18 13.56 8.41 7.36
C LEU A 18 12.96 8.69 8.75
N LEU A 19 12.13 9.73 8.82
CA LEU A 19 11.47 10.10 10.07
C LEU A 19 10.37 9.09 10.38
N ILE A 20 10.33 8.64 11.65
CA ILE A 20 9.22 7.86 12.18
C ILE A 20 8.27 8.81 12.90
N ILE A 21 7.06 8.93 12.36
CA ILE A 21 5.96 9.74 12.86
C ILE A 21 5.04 8.86 13.70
N ASP A 22 4.64 9.34 14.87
CA ASP A 22 3.68 8.66 15.74
C ASP A 22 2.25 9.01 15.34
N TYR A 23 1.50 8.03 14.83
CA TYR A 23 0.11 8.23 14.39
C TYR A 23 -0.79 8.73 15.51
N GLN A 24 -0.61 8.24 16.74
CA GLN A 24 -1.51 8.60 17.83
C GLN A 24 -1.30 10.05 18.26
N LEU A 25 -0.07 10.57 18.17
CA LEU A 25 0.22 11.98 18.46
C LEU A 25 -0.39 12.90 17.40
N ILE A 26 -0.19 12.62 16.11
CA ILE A 26 -0.79 13.45 15.05
C ILE A 26 -2.32 13.35 15.05
N LYS A 27 -2.89 12.18 15.38
CA LYS A 27 -4.34 12.01 15.55
C LYS A 27 -4.88 12.79 16.75
N ALA A 28 -4.07 12.97 17.80
CA ALA A 28 -4.40 13.79 18.96
C ALA A 28 -4.18 15.30 18.73
N GLY A 29 -3.71 15.70 17.54
CA GLY A 29 -3.43 17.11 17.21
C GLY A 29 -2.14 17.66 17.81
N ASP A 30 -1.17 16.79 18.13
CA ASP A 30 0.14 17.20 18.61
C ASP A 30 0.87 18.03 17.54
N LYS A 31 1.07 19.32 17.83
CA LYS A 31 1.61 20.27 16.85
C LYS A 31 3.08 20.05 16.53
N ASP A 32 3.85 19.48 17.46
CA ASP A 32 5.25 19.17 17.22
C ASP A 32 5.37 17.97 16.29
N GLU A 33 4.56 16.93 16.49
CA GLU A 33 4.53 15.76 15.61
C GLU A 33 3.97 16.09 14.22
N GLU A 34 2.93 16.94 14.13
CA GLU A 34 2.45 17.47 12.85
C GLU A 34 3.54 18.25 12.09
N ASN A 35 4.35 19.05 12.81
CA ASN A 35 5.47 19.77 12.21
C ASN A 35 6.58 18.83 11.74
N ARG A 36 6.83 17.72 12.46
CA ARG A 36 7.75 16.65 12.02
C ARG A 36 7.24 15.96 10.76
N LEU A 37 5.95 15.66 10.68
CA LEU A 37 5.30 15.12 9.48
C LEU A 37 5.45 16.08 8.29
N TRP A 38 5.13 17.37 8.48
CA TRP A 38 5.28 18.39 7.45
C TRP A 38 6.71 18.50 6.92
N LYS A 39 7.70 18.50 7.84
CA LYS A 39 9.11 18.49 7.48
C LYS A 39 9.47 17.25 6.66
N ALA A 40 9.00 16.07 7.05
CA ALA A 40 9.28 14.83 6.30
C ALA A 40 8.73 14.92 4.87
N ALA A 41 7.47 15.34 4.73
CA ALA A 41 6.77 15.47 3.46
C ALA A 41 7.37 16.51 2.51
N THR A 42 7.95 17.60 3.04
CA THR A 42 8.50 18.72 2.24
C THR A 42 10.01 18.66 2.01
N THR A 43 10.69 17.65 2.57
CA THR A 43 12.15 17.49 2.40
C THR A 43 12.48 16.20 1.68
N ILE A 44 12.47 15.07 2.38
CA ILE A 44 12.76 13.75 1.79
C ILE A 44 11.57 13.25 0.96
N GLY A 45 10.35 13.66 1.32
CA GLY A 45 9.11 13.19 0.68
C GLY A 45 8.64 11.83 1.21
N PHE A 46 9.31 11.27 2.22
CA PHE A 46 8.99 9.96 2.80
C PHE A 46 9.07 9.98 4.33
N TRP A 47 8.22 9.19 4.97
CA TRP A 47 8.23 8.94 6.40
C TRP A 47 7.68 7.54 6.71
N TYR A 48 8.01 7.03 7.88
CA TYR A 48 7.31 5.89 8.48
C TYR A 48 6.25 6.40 9.43
N LEU A 49 5.17 5.63 9.56
CA LEU A 49 4.17 5.83 10.58
C LEU A 49 4.24 4.67 11.56
N LYS A 50 4.21 4.94 12.87
CA LYS A 50 4.07 3.92 13.92
C LYS A 50 2.76 4.12 14.68
N ASN A 51 2.35 3.12 15.44
CA ASN A 51 1.15 3.16 16.29
C ASN A 51 -0.17 3.44 15.53
N HIS A 52 -0.22 3.18 14.22
CA HIS A 52 -1.45 3.24 13.42
C HIS A 52 -2.36 2.03 13.66
N GLY A 53 -1.80 0.94 14.20
CA GLY A 53 -2.54 -0.24 14.64
C GLY A 53 -3.08 -1.10 13.51
N THR A 54 -2.55 -1.00 12.29
CA THR A 54 -3.01 -1.79 11.12
C THR A 54 -2.30 -3.13 10.97
N ASP A 55 -1.57 -3.57 12.01
CA ASP A 55 -0.68 -4.72 11.97
C ASP A 55 -1.41 -6.00 11.56
N GLN A 56 -2.60 -6.24 12.11
CA GLN A 56 -3.40 -7.42 11.78
C GLN A 56 -3.94 -7.35 10.34
N GLU A 57 -4.53 -6.23 9.93
CA GLU A 57 -5.07 -6.09 8.57
C GLU A 57 -3.97 -6.22 7.51
N VAL A 58 -2.76 -5.73 7.80
CA VAL A 58 -1.58 -5.92 6.93
C VAL A 58 -1.16 -7.39 6.88
N SER A 59 -1.11 -8.09 8.03
CA SER A 59 -0.81 -9.52 8.07
C SER A 59 -1.79 -10.34 7.23
N ASP A 60 -3.08 -10.06 7.37
CA ASP A 60 -4.13 -10.78 6.64
C ASP A 60 -4.07 -10.51 5.13
N MET A 61 -3.72 -9.27 4.73
CA MET A 61 -3.47 -8.94 3.32
C MET A 61 -2.26 -9.69 2.75
N PHE A 62 -1.20 -9.88 3.54
CA PHE A 62 -0.07 -10.71 3.12
C PHE A 62 -0.46 -12.17 2.90
N GLU A 63 -1.30 -12.75 3.78
CA GLU A 63 -1.82 -14.09 3.59
C GLU A 63 -2.69 -14.20 2.33
N MET A 64 -3.61 -13.25 2.12
CA MET A 64 -4.43 -13.15 0.93
C MET A 64 -3.59 -13.09 -0.35
N GLY A 65 -2.56 -12.23 -0.34
CA GLY A 65 -1.62 -12.09 -1.45
C GLY A 65 -0.86 -13.39 -1.70
N ALA A 66 -0.35 -14.05 -0.65
CA ALA A 66 0.37 -15.31 -0.77
C ALA A 66 -0.49 -16.44 -1.35
N GLU A 67 -1.74 -16.57 -0.89
CA GLU A 67 -2.71 -17.54 -1.43
C GLU A 67 -3.02 -17.27 -2.90
N THR A 68 -3.25 -16.01 -3.25
CA THR A 68 -3.56 -15.61 -4.63
C THR A 68 -2.39 -15.89 -5.57
N MET A 69 -1.16 -15.60 -5.13
CA MET A 69 0.06 -15.86 -5.91
C MET A 69 0.48 -17.33 -5.96
N ALA A 70 -0.14 -18.20 -5.16
CA ALA A 70 0.03 -19.65 -5.20
C ALA A 70 -0.91 -20.32 -6.22
N LEU A 71 -1.88 -19.60 -6.78
CA LEU A 71 -2.76 -20.14 -7.81
C LEU A 71 -1.98 -20.53 -9.09
N PRO A 72 -2.47 -21.54 -9.83
CA PRO A 72 -1.89 -21.89 -11.14
C PRO A 72 -1.81 -20.68 -12.06
N PHE A 73 -0.76 -20.61 -12.89
CA PHE A 73 -0.54 -19.50 -13.82
C PHE A 73 -1.78 -19.18 -14.66
N GLU A 74 -2.40 -20.21 -15.25
CA GLU A 74 -3.62 -20.05 -16.06
C GLU A 74 -4.80 -19.46 -15.28
N GLU A 75 -4.91 -19.73 -13.98
CA GLU A 75 -5.95 -19.12 -13.14
C GLU A 75 -5.65 -17.65 -12.85
N ARG A 76 -4.37 -17.30 -12.66
CA ARG A 76 -3.95 -15.92 -12.42
C ARG A 76 -4.09 -15.06 -13.69
N MET A 77 -3.77 -15.62 -14.85
CA MET A 77 -3.85 -14.92 -16.13
C MET A 77 -5.27 -14.53 -16.55
N LYS A 78 -6.32 -15.17 -16.00
CA LYS A 78 -7.71 -14.73 -16.19
C LYS A 78 -8.01 -13.36 -15.59
N PHE A 79 -7.18 -12.89 -14.67
CA PHE A 79 -7.34 -11.64 -13.92
C PHE A 79 -6.15 -10.71 -14.09
N GLU A 80 -5.47 -10.80 -15.24
CA GLU A 80 -4.36 -9.91 -15.63
C GLU A 80 -4.79 -8.42 -15.60
N GLN A 81 -3.89 -7.52 -15.21
CA GLN A 81 -4.22 -6.12 -14.88
C GLN A 81 -3.35 -5.07 -15.58
N GLY A 82 -2.89 -5.31 -16.82
CA GLY A 82 -2.48 -4.21 -17.71
C GLY A 82 -1.17 -4.34 -18.46
N ASP A 83 -0.72 -5.54 -18.86
CA ASP A 83 0.38 -5.67 -19.83
C ASP A 83 0.24 -6.86 -20.81
N GLU A 84 -0.89 -7.58 -20.84
CA GLU A 84 -1.05 -8.78 -21.67
C GLU A 84 0.09 -9.82 -21.47
N GLY A 85 0.75 -9.80 -20.31
CA GLY A 85 1.94 -10.63 -20.03
C GLY A 85 3.24 -10.16 -20.69
N LYS A 86 3.31 -8.93 -21.20
CA LYS A 86 4.51 -8.33 -21.82
C LYS A 86 5.42 -7.61 -20.82
N ASN A 87 5.05 -7.60 -19.54
CA ASN A 87 5.82 -6.91 -18.52
C ASN A 87 7.21 -7.54 -18.37
N LEU A 88 8.24 -6.71 -18.44
CA LEU A 88 9.63 -7.08 -18.18
C LEU A 88 9.93 -7.07 -16.67
N ASP A 89 9.04 -6.51 -15.85
CA ASP A 89 9.11 -6.58 -14.40
C ASP A 89 8.91 -8.04 -13.94
N THR A 90 9.74 -8.46 -12.98
CA THR A 90 9.65 -9.81 -12.40
C THR A 90 8.63 -9.89 -11.27
N ALA A 91 8.09 -8.75 -10.84
CA ALA A 91 7.11 -8.66 -9.77
C ALA A 91 5.72 -9.11 -10.22
N GLU A 92 5.11 -10.00 -9.44
CA GLU A 92 3.71 -10.39 -9.61
C GLU A 92 2.85 -9.57 -8.66
N PHE A 93 1.72 -9.04 -9.12
CA PHE A 93 0.84 -8.24 -8.28
C PHE A 93 -0.64 -8.52 -8.52
N ILE A 94 -1.44 -8.20 -7.51
CA ILE A 94 -2.90 -8.12 -7.62
C ILE A 94 -3.34 -6.80 -7.00
N ASN A 95 -4.05 -5.99 -7.76
CA ASN A 95 -4.76 -4.81 -7.28
C ASN A 95 -6.20 -5.16 -6.98
N VAL A 96 -6.69 -4.68 -5.85
CA VAL A 96 -8.11 -4.71 -5.49
C VAL A 96 -8.59 -3.27 -5.36
N SER A 97 -9.58 -2.90 -6.18
CA SER A 97 -10.14 -1.55 -6.15
C SER A 97 -10.78 -1.24 -4.79
N LYS A 98 -10.56 -0.03 -4.28
CA LYS A 98 -11.29 0.52 -3.13
C LYS A 98 -12.80 0.37 -3.33
N ASP A 99 -13.29 0.72 -4.51
CA ASP A 99 -14.72 0.78 -4.78
C ASP A 99 -15.33 -0.62 -4.79
N ASP A 100 -14.67 -1.60 -5.43
CA ASP A 100 -15.11 -3.00 -5.39
C ASP A 100 -15.08 -3.58 -3.97
N ALA A 101 -14.03 -3.28 -3.20
CA ALA A 101 -13.91 -3.76 -1.81
C ALA A 101 -15.00 -3.16 -0.91
N LEU A 102 -15.42 -1.91 -1.15
CA LEU A 102 -16.47 -1.25 -0.35
C LEU A 102 -17.90 -1.63 -0.80
N ALA A 103 -18.09 -1.98 -2.07
CA ALA A 103 -19.39 -2.33 -2.65
C ALA A 103 -19.69 -3.84 -2.63
N TYR A 104 -18.70 -4.68 -2.30
CA TYR A 104 -18.84 -6.14 -2.31
C TYR A 104 -20.13 -6.60 -1.58
N PRO A 105 -20.93 -7.52 -2.17
CA PRO A 105 -20.64 -8.37 -3.34
C PRO A 105 -20.92 -7.73 -4.71
N GLN A 106 -21.27 -6.45 -4.78
CA GLN A 106 -21.50 -5.75 -6.04
C GLN A 106 -20.16 -5.48 -6.74
N VAL A 107 -20.13 -5.68 -8.05
CA VAL A 107 -18.96 -5.38 -8.88
C VAL A 107 -19.11 -3.98 -9.44
N VAL A 108 -18.18 -3.09 -9.09
CA VAL A 108 -18.10 -1.72 -9.59
C VAL A 108 -17.21 -1.67 -10.83
N HIS A 109 -16.01 -2.27 -10.77
CA HIS A 109 -15.02 -2.18 -11.83
C HIS A 109 -14.62 -3.54 -12.40
N ARG A 110 -14.29 -4.51 -11.53
CA ARG A 110 -13.75 -5.80 -12.00
C ARG A 110 -14.06 -6.97 -11.06
N THR A 111 -13.86 -8.17 -11.61
CA THR A 111 -13.92 -9.42 -10.83
C THR A 111 -12.51 -9.86 -10.44
N TYR A 112 -12.43 -10.75 -9.44
CA TYR A 112 -11.17 -11.16 -8.83
C TYR A 112 -11.06 -12.68 -8.72
N PRO A 113 -9.85 -13.24 -8.54
CA PRO A 113 -9.65 -14.64 -8.21
C PRO A 113 -10.48 -15.08 -6.99
N SER A 114 -10.80 -16.37 -6.92
CA SER A 114 -11.61 -16.93 -5.82
C SER A 114 -11.00 -16.66 -4.44
N THR A 115 -9.66 -16.66 -4.34
CA THR A 115 -8.89 -16.33 -3.12
C THR A 115 -9.14 -14.90 -2.65
N VAL A 116 -9.22 -13.95 -3.58
CA VAL A 116 -9.53 -12.54 -3.28
C VAL A 116 -10.99 -12.40 -2.86
N ASN A 117 -11.93 -12.99 -3.62
CA ASN A 117 -13.35 -12.92 -3.30
C ASN A 117 -13.66 -13.54 -1.93
N ALA A 118 -13.03 -14.67 -1.58
CA ALA A 118 -13.18 -15.32 -0.28
C ALA A 118 -12.69 -14.47 0.90
N ARG A 119 -11.78 -13.53 0.64
CA ARG A 119 -11.18 -12.63 1.63
C ARG A 119 -11.68 -11.19 1.54
N MET A 120 -12.65 -10.89 0.66
CA MET A 120 -13.12 -9.53 0.45
C MET A 120 -13.67 -8.91 1.73
N GLU A 121 -14.72 -9.51 2.32
CA GLU A 121 -15.40 -8.94 3.49
C GLU A 121 -14.56 -8.98 4.77
N ASN A 122 -13.77 -10.04 4.97
CA ASN A 122 -13.09 -10.29 6.25
C ASN A 122 -11.64 -9.80 6.30
N THR A 123 -11.03 -9.47 5.16
CA THR A 123 -9.62 -9.04 5.10
C THR A 123 -9.48 -7.73 4.32
N ILE A 124 -9.96 -7.68 3.08
CA ILE A 124 -9.69 -6.57 2.17
C ILE A 124 -10.51 -5.33 2.54
N THR A 125 -11.81 -5.47 2.76
CA THR A 125 -12.68 -4.36 3.15
C THR A 125 -12.23 -3.73 4.49
N PRO A 126 -11.90 -4.49 5.56
CA PRO A 126 -11.34 -3.93 6.78
C PRO A 126 -10.02 -3.20 6.55
N PHE A 127 -9.10 -3.77 5.78
CA PHE A 127 -7.83 -3.14 5.44
C PHE A 127 -8.05 -1.79 4.72
N VAL A 128 -8.88 -1.77 3.67
CA VAL A 128 -9.21 -0.56 2.90
C VAL A 128 -9.81 0.52 3.81
N ARG A 129 -10.78 0.16 4.65
CA ARG A 129 -11.40 1.13 5.58
C ARG A 129 -10.39 1.72 6.57
N LYS A 130 -9.47 0.89 7.07
CA LYS A 130 -8.46 1.34 8.04
C LYS A 130 -7.37 2.19 7.38
N ALA A 131 -6.93 1.83 6.18
CA ALA A 131 -6.02 2.64 5.38
C ALA A 131 -6.60 4.02 5.09
N LEU A 132 -7.87 4.09 4.68
CA LEU A 132 -8.58 5.36 4.48
C LEU A 132 -8.66 6.19 5.76
N ALA A 133 -8.97 5.57 6.90
CA ALA A 133 -9.02 6.28 8.19
C ALA A 133 -7.64 6.86 8.59
N VAL A 134 -6.55 6.16 8.30
CA VAL A 134 -5.19 6.69 8.48
C VAL A 134 -4.93 7.85 7.52
N ASN A 135 -5.25 7.69 6.23
CA ASN A 135 -5.05 8.70 5.21
C ASN A 135 -5.87 9.97 5.47
N TYR A 136 -7.10 9.89 5.97
CA TYR A 136 -7.87 11.08 6.32
C TYR A 136 -7.22 11.92 7.41
N VAL A 137 -6.55 11.31 8.39
CA VAL A 137 -5.78 12.08 9.39
C VAL A 137 -4.64 12.85 8.72
N LEU A 138 -3.88 12.18 7.84
CA LEU A 138 -2.77 12.80 7.11
C LEU A 138 -3.25 13.92 6.18
N LEU A 139 -4.29 13.65 5.39
CA LEU A 139 -4.90 14.62 4.47
C LEU A 139 -5.45 15.84 5.21
N ASN A 140 -6.05 15.66 6.40
CA ASN A 140 -6.54 16.79 7.18
C ASN A 140 -5.39 17.67 7.70
N ILE A 141 -4.29 17.08 8.16
CA ILE A 141 -3.10 17.84 8.56
C ILE A 141 -2.52 18.59 7.35
N PHE A 142 -2.38 17.93 6.20
CA PHE A 142 -1.89 18.59 4.99
C PHE A 142 -2.84 19.69 4.50
N ASN A 143 -4.16 19.49 4.61
CA ASN A 143 -5.14 20.51 4.27
C ASN A 143 -4.90 21.80 5.07
N GLU A 144 -4.68 21.68 6.38
CA GLU A 144 -4.35 22.82 7.25
C GLU A 144 -2.99 23.45 6.90
N LYS A 145 -1.93 22.64 6.76
CA LYS A 145 -0.58 23.14 6.46
C LYS A 145 -0.47 23.83 5.10
N LEU A 146 -1.27 23.41 4.13
CA LEU A 146 -1.38 24.03 2.81
C LEU A 146 -2.28 25.28 2.80
N GLY A 147 -2.94 25.61 3.91
CA GLY A 147 -3.84 26.75 4.00
C GLY A 147 -5.11 26.61 3.16
N LEU A 148 -5.54 25.37 2.89
CA LEU A 148 -6.74 25.10 2.12
C LEU A 148 -8.00 25.31 2.96
N PRO A 149 -9.15 25.64 2.36
CA PRO A 149 -10.43 25.61 3.06
C PRO A 149 -10.64 24.28 3.76
N GLN A 150 -11.28 24.29 4.93
CA GLN A 150 -11.49 23.09 5.74
C GLN A 150 -12.13 21.95 4.92
N GLY A 151 -11.56 20.75 5.04
CA GLY A 151 -12.05 19.53 4.38
C GLY A 151 -11.87 19.50 2.86
N THR A 152 -11.02 20.36 2.27
CA THR A 152 -10.80 20.36 0.81
C THR A 152 -10.22 19.04 0.34
N LEU A 153 -9.15 18.56 0.97
CA LEU A 153 -8.56 17.27 0.59
C LEU A 153 -9.46 16.08 0.92
N GLU A 154 -10.17 16.11 2.06
CA GLU A 154 -11.11 15.05 2.44
C GLU A 154 -12.24 14.89 1.39
N ARG A 155 -12.83 15.99 0.91
CA ARG A 155 -13.88 15.96 -0.12
C ARG A 155 -13.41 15.41 -1.48
N LEU A 156 -12.11 15.43 -1.75
CA LEU A 156 -11.54 14.85 -2.98
C LEU A 156 -11.27 13.34 -2.84
N HIS A 157 -11.44 12.78 -1.64
CA HIS A 157 -11.12 11.40 -1.31
C HIS A 157 -12.28 10.70 -0.58
N THR A 158 -13.53 11.10 -0.82
CA THR A 158 -14.69 10.50 -0.13
C THR A 158 -14.80 9.00 -0.40
N MET A 159 -15.51 8.30 0.49
CA MET A 159 -15.73 6.85 0.34
C MET A 159 -16.83 6.55 -0.68
N GLU A 160 -17.73 7.52 -0.90
CA GLU A 160 -18.94 7.41 -1.70
C GLU A 160 -18.66 7.66 -3.19
N GLU A 161 -17.66 8.47 -3.53
CA GLU A 161 -17.27 8.71 -4.91
C GLU A 161 -16.29 7.64 -5.40
N HIS A 162 -16.54 7.16 -6.62
CA HIS A 162 -15.66 6.23 -7.29
C HIS A 162 -14.29 6.87 -7.53
N SER A 163 -13.24 6.09 -7.36
CA SER A 163 -11.85 6.55 -7.44
C SER A 163 -10.93 5.49 -8.02
N GLY A 164 -9.72 5.91 -8.43
CA GLY A 164 -8.65 5.00 -8.84
C GLY A 164 -7.86 4.39 -7.68
N SER A 165 -8.33 4.48 -6.43
CA SER A 165 -7.62 3.93 -5.28
C SER A 165 -7.65 2.40 -5.29
N GLU A 166 -6.50 1.79 -5.06
CA GLU A 166 -6.34 0.33 -5.07
C GLU A 166 -5.49 -0.13 -3.88
N ALA A 167 -5.82 -1.29 -3.32
CA ALA A 167 -4.93 -2.05 -2.44
C ALA A 167 -4.13 -3.04 -3.29
N ARG A 168 -2.80 -2.98 -3.23
CA ARG A 168 -1.92 -3.84 -4.03
C ARG A 168 -1.14 -4.82 -3.15
N CYS A 169 -1.23 -6.10 -3.45
CA CYS A 169 -0.27 -7.10 -2.97
C CYS A 169 0.75 -7.39 -4.06
N ILE A 170 2.04 -7.32 -3.72
CA ILE A 170 3.14 -7.58 -4.65
C ILE A 170 4.00 -8.73 -4.11
N ARG A 171 4.37 -9.67 -4.98
CA ARG A 171 5.37 -10.71 -4.72
C ARG A 171 6.50 -10.56 -5.73
N ASN A 172 7.72 -10.35 -5.23
CA ASN A 172 8.91 -10.46 -6.06
C ASN A 172 9.55 -11.85 -5.82
N PRO A 173 9.59 -12.75 -6.84
CA PRO A 173 10.24 -14.04 -6.69
C PRO A 173 11.76 -13.87 -6.55
N PRO A 174 12.46 -14.83 -5.89
CA PRO A 174 13.92 -14.83 -5.86
C PRO A 174 14.50 -14.86 -7.29
N PRO A 175 15.61 -14.15 -7.56
CA PRO A 175 16.26 -14.20 -8.87
C PRO A 175 16.61 -15.65 -9.22
N GLN A 176 16.12 -16.14 -10.36
CA GLN A 176 16.38 -17.52 -10.78
C GLN A 176 17.80 -17.71 -11.36
N VAL A 177 18.43 -16.61 -11.79
CA VAL A 177 19.81 -16.57 -12.29
C VAL A 177 20.54 -15.37 -11.70
N LYS A 178 21.86 -15.50 -11.48
CA LYS A 178 22.69 -14.46 -10.82
C LYS A 178 22.67 -13.12 -11.56
N GLU A 179 22.65 -13.14 -12.88
CA GLU A 179 22.61 -11.93 -13.72
C GLU A 179 21.29 -11.16 -13.57
N ALA A 180 20.18 -11.87 -13.27
CA ALA A 180 18.89 -11.23 -13.00
C ALA A 180 18.84 -10.55 -11.62
N ALA A 181 19.79 -10.84 -10.72
CA ALA A 181 19.89 -10.15 -9.43
C ALA A 181 20.40 -8.70 -9.58
N GLU A 182 20.98 -8.36 -10.73
CA GLU A 182 21.46 -7.00 -11.04
C GLU A 182 20.36 -6.12 -11.65
N ASN A 183 19.24 -6.71 -12.09
CA ASN A 183 18.11 -5.99 -12.65
C ASN A 183 17.10 -5.61 -11.55
N PRO A 184 16.69 -4.33 -11.47
CA PRO A 184 15.65 -3.93 -10.53
C PRO A 184 14.32 -4.61 -10.91
N ALA A 185 13.60 -5.13 -9.91
CA ALA A 185 12.32 -5.80 -10.12
C ALA A 185 11.21 -4.86 -10.61
N ILE A 186 11.33 -3.57 -10.29
CA ILE A 186 10.50 -2.47 -10.77
C ILE A 186 11.43 -1.29 -11.04
N GLY A 187 11.30 -0.65 -12.21
CA GLY A 187 12.08 0.54 -12.55
C GLY A 187 11.77 1.76 -11.67
N ALA A 188 12.64 2.78 -11.70
CA ALA A 188 12.39 4.03 -10.99
C ALA A 188 11.14 4.74 -11.56
N HIS A 189 10.17 5.04 -10.70
CA HIS A 189 8.90 5.67 -11.07
C HIS A 189 8.36 6.51 -9.91
N THR A 190 7.29 7.25 -10.19
CA THR A 190 6.40 7.83 -9.19
C THR A 190 5.05 7.13 -9.28
N ASP A 191 4.42 6.88 -8.14
CA ASP A 191 3.04 6.43 -8.12
C ASP A 191 2.10 7.53 -8.62
N PHE A 192 0.95 7.11 -9.16
CA PHE A 192 -0.18 7.99 -9.41
C PHE A 192 -1.06 8.07 -8.15
N GLY A 193 -1.78 9.18 -7.98
CA GLY A 193 -2.68 9.38 -6.84
C GLY A 193 -2.10 10.32 -5.79
N SER A 194 -2.53 10.15 -4.53
CA SER A 194 -2.20 11.06 -3.42
C SER A 194 -1.46 10.36 -2.27
N LEU A 195 -2.11 9.43 -1.55
CA LEU A 195 -1.60 8.69 -0.40
C LEU A 195 -2.28 7.32 -0.28
#